data_AF-A0A2H0XUU1-F1
#
_entry.id   AF-A0A2H0XUU1-F1
#
_cell.length_a   1.000
_cell.length_b   1.000
_cell.length_c   1.000
_cell.angle_alpha   90.00
_cell.angle_beta   90.00
_cell.angle_gamma   90.00
#
_symmetry.space_group_name_H-M   'P 1'
#
loop_
_entity.id
_entity.type
_entity.pdbx_description
1 polymer ?
#
loop_
_entity_poly.entity_id
_entity_poly.type
_entity_poly.pdbx_seq_one_letter_code
_entity_poly.pdbx_strand_id
1 'polypeptide(L)'
;MKLFAETFPKTIEVKTKMEMVPFILGDAGQLHQVLLNLCVNARDAMPNGGLLTIQTDTMAGNAVRLLLPQASNLEYTRIKISDTGTGMSEATIKRIFDPFFTTKEF
;
A
#
# COMPACT_ATOMS: atom_id res chain seq x y z
N MET A 1 10.78 -0.20 10.56
CA MET A 1 10.94 0.81 9.49
C MET A 1 12.39 1.07 9.07
N LYS A 2 13.42 0.91 9.92
CA LYS A 2 14.84 1.11 9.53
C LYS A 2 15.29 0.29 8.30
N LEU A 3 14.75 -0.93 8.13
CA LEU A 3 15.10 -1.82 7.01
C LEU A 3 14.71 -1.27 5.61
N PHE A 4 13.70 -0.41 5.51
CA PHE A 4 13.19 0.08 4.22
C PHE A 4 14.11 1.11 3.57
N ALA A 5 14.67 2.04 4.36
CA ALA A 5 15.53 3.09 3.84
C ALA A 5 16.86 2.54 3.27
N GLU A 6 17.29 1.38 3.76
CA GLU A 6 18.55 0.75 3.34
C GLU A 6 18.38 -0.18 2.13
N THR A 7 17.15 -0.61 1.83
CA THR A 7 16.86 -1.57 0.73
C THR A 7 16.33 -0.88 -0.53
N PHE A 8 15.84 0.36 -0.42
CA PHE A 8 15.35 1.12 -1.56
C PHE A 8 16.50 1.84 -2.28
N PRO A 9 16.49 1.87 -3.63
CA PRO A 9 17.39 2.73 -4.38
C PRO A 9 17.31 4.17 -3.88
N LYS A 10 18.45 4.88 -3.80
CA LYS A 10 18.50 6.30 -3.41
C LYS A 10 17.67 7.22 -4.32
N THR A 11 17.24 6.73 -5.48
CA THR A 11 16.37 7.42 -6.43
C THR A 11 14.90 7.42 -6.00
N ILE A 12 14.51 6.62 -5.02
CA ILE A 12 13.15 6.62 -4.46
C ILE A 12 13.18 7.31 -3.09
N GLU A 13 12.48 8.45 -3.01
CA GLU A 13 12.22 9.11 -1.74
C GLU A 13 11.12 8.34 -0.99
N VAL A 14 11.30 8.12 0.31
CA VAL A 14 10.27 7.50 1.17
C VAL A 14 9.78 8.54 2.17
N LYS A 15 8.48 8.84 2.13
CA LYS A 15 7.80 9.74 3.07
C LYS A 15 6.81 8.98 3.93
N THR A 16 6.71 9.37 5.20
CA THR A 16 5.72 8.87 6.15
C THR A 16 4.82 9.98 6.64
N LYS A 17 3.52 9.71 6.72
CA LYS A 17 2.53 10.58 7.36
C LYS A 17 1.72 9.75 8.36
N MET A 18 1.97 9.96 9.65
CA MET A 18 1.38 9.11 10.68
C MET A 18 0.46 9.94 11.57
N GLU A 19 -0.85 9.78 11.38
CA GLU A 19 -1.84 10.31 12.30
C GLU A 19 -2.03 9.36 13.48
N MET A 20 -2.53 9.88 14.60
CA MET A 20 -2.92 9.04 15.72
C MET A 20 -4.23 8.34 15.37
N VAL A 21 -4.17 7.03 15.16
CA VAL A 21 -5.31 6.19 14.78
C VAL A 21 -5.64 5.18 15.88
N PRO A 22 -6.89 4.69 15.97
CA PRO A 22 -7.25 3.62 16.90
C PRO A 22 -6.43 2.35 16.67
N PHE A 23 -6.16 1.63 17.77
CA PHE A 23 -5.52 0.32 17.70
C PHE A 23 -6.42 -0.69 16.99
N ILE A 24 -5.77 -1.57 16.24
CA ILE A 24 -6.41 -2.71 15.57
C ILE A 24 -5.95 -4.02 16.23
N LEU A 25 -6.81 -5.02 16.20
CA LEU A 25 -6.45 -6.38 16.62
C LEU A 25 -6.03 -7.18 15.38
N GLY A 26 -4.83 -7.76 15.40
CA GLY A 26 -4.32 -8.57 14.29
C GLY A 26 -2.91 -9.08 14.52
N ASP A 27 -2.42 -9.92 13.59
CA ASP A 27 -1.05 -10.42 13.61
C ASP A 27 -0.08 -9.39 13.02
N ALA A 28 0.85 -8.92 13.84
CA ALA A 28 1.82 -7.90 13.44
C ALA A 28 2.79 -8.39 12.35
N GLY A 29 3.12 -9.69 12.33
CA GLY A 29 3.99 -10.31 11.33
C GLY A 29 3.30 -10.36 9.96
N GLN A 30 2.03 -10.75 9.91
CA GLN A 30 1.25 -10.73 8.68
C GLN A 30 1.09 -9.32 8.14
N LEU A 31 0.79 -8.34 9.01
CA LEU A 31 0.69 -6.95 8.60
C LEU A 31 2.04 -6.43 8.05
N HIS A 32 3.14 -6.80 8.70
CA HIS A 32 4.48 -6.46 8.23
C HIS A 32 4.77 -7.04 6.84
N GLN A 33 4.39 -8.31 6.60
CA GLN A 33 4.57 -8.97 5.31
C GLN A 33 3.75 -8.30 4.20
N VAL A 34 2.49 -7.93 4.47
CA VAL A 34 1.65 -7.20 3.52
C VAL A 34 2.28 -5.87 3.14
N LEU A 35 2.76 -5.10 4.13
CA LEU A 35 3.41 -3.82 3.89
C LEU A 35 4.70 -3.98 3.06
N LEU A 36 5.50 -5.01 3.33
CA LEU A 36 6.69 -5.33 2.54
C LEU A 36 6.34 -5.61 1.08
N ASN A 37 5.34 -6.47 0.83
CA ASN A 37 4.92 -6.82 -0.53
C ASN A 37 4.45 -5.59 -1.31
N LEU A 38 3.64 -4.72 -0.69
CA LEU A 38 3.16 -3.49 -1.31
C LEU A 38 4.31 -2.51 -1.62
N CYS A 39 5.27 -2.36 -0.70
CA CYS A 39 6.42 -1.49 -0.91
C CYS A 39 7.32 -2.01 -2.04
N VAL A 40 7.56 -3.33 -2.11
CA VAL A 40 8.33 -3.92 -3.22
C VAL A 40 7.63 -3.67 -4.56
N ASN A 41 6.30 -3.83 -4.62
CA ASN A 41 5.54 -3.53 -5.83
C ASN A 41 5.63 -2.04 -6.23
N ALA A 42 5.55 -1.13 -5.26
CA ALA A 42 5.73 0.30 -5.48
C ALA A 42 7.13 0.63 -6.02
N ARG A 43 8.18 0.00 -5.47
CA ARG A 43 9.56 0.15 -5.98
C ARG A 43 9.65 -0.27 -7.44
N ASP A 44 9.11 -1.43 -7.78
CA ASP A 44 9.19 -1.98 -9.12
C ASP A 44 8.41 -1.13 -10.14
N ALA A 45 7.37 -0.41 -9.69
CA ALA A 45 6.64 0.57 -10.50
C ALA A 45 7.42 1.89 -10.75
N MET A 46 8.55 2.12 -10.07
CA MET A 46 9.35 3.36 -10.12
C MET A 46 10.79 3.13 -10.62
N PRO A 47 10.99 2.62 -11.86
CA PRO A 47 12.33 2.28 -12.37
C PRO A 47 13.29 3.48 -12.46
N ASN A 48 12.75 4.69 -12.64
CA ASN A 48 13.52 5.93 -12.76
C ASN A 48 13.59 6.72 -11.43
N GLY A 49 13.19 6.10 -10.32
CA GLY A 49 12.97 6.81 -9.06
C GLY A 49 11.56 7.37 -8.93
N GLY A 50 11.27 7.98 -7.78
CA GLY A 50 9.94 8.51 -7.47
C GLY A 50 9.73 8.72 -5.97
N LEU A 51 8.47 8.84 -5.57
CA LEU A 51 8.06 9.04 -4.18
C LEU A 51 7.16 7.91 -3.71
N LEU A 52 7.61 7.17 -2.69
CA LEU A 52 6.78 6.25 -1.92
C LEU A 52 6.26 6.97 -0.66
N THR A 53 4.95 7.06 -0.50
CA THR A 53 4.30 7.60 0.69
C THR A 53 3.58 6.49 1.46
N ILE A 54 3.90 6.36 2.75
CA ILE A 54 3.20 5.49 3.70
C ILE A 54 2.42 6.38 4.66
N GLN A 55 1.11 6.22 4.69
CA GLN A 55 0.22 7.03 5.50
C GLN A 55 -0.68 6.20 6.40
N THR A 56 -0.90 6.68 7.62
CA THR A 56 -1.96 6.18 8.51
C THR A 56 -2.91 7.32 8.84
N ASP A 57 -4.21 7.04 8.73
CA ASP A 57 -5.31 7.95 9.07
C ASP A 57 -6.58 7.13 9.36
N THR A 58 -7.68 7.81 9.66
CA THR A 58 -8.99 7.17 9.75
C THR A 58 -9.85 7.47 8.53
N MET A 59 -10.76 6.55 8.20
CA MET A 59 -11.72 6.70 7.12
C MET A 59 -13.12 6.37 7.63
N ALA A 60 -14.05 7.29 7.43
CA ALA A 60 -15.44 7.10 7.83
C ALA A 60 -16.09 5.93 7.07
N GLY A 61 -16.88 5.11 7.77
CA GLY A 61 -17.47 3.89 7.20
C GLY A 61 -18.38 4.16 6.00
N ASN A 62 -19.07 5.30 5.96
CA ASN A 62 -19.86 5.72 4.79
C ASN A 62 -18.99 5.92 3.54
N ALA A 63 -17.77 6.46 3.69
CA ALA A 63 -16.82 6.58 2.58
C ALA A 63 -16.27 5.21 2.17
N VAL A 64 -16.04 4.30 3.13
CA VAL A 64 -15.61 2.92 2.84
C VAL A 64 -16.69 2.17 2.06
N ARG A 65 -17.97 2.39 2.37
CA ARG A 65 -19.11 1.77 1.65
C ARG A 65 -19.19 2.13 0.17
N LEU A 66 -18.67 3.29 -0.24
CA LEU A 66 -18.57 3.65 -1.65
C LEU A 66 -17.63 2.74 -2.43
N LEU A 67 -16.64 2.13 -1.74
CA LEU A 67 -15.66 1.22 -2.32
C LEU A 67 -16.00 -0.26 -2.04
N LEU A 68 -16.58 -0.54 -0.88
CA LEU A 68 -16.92 -1.87 -0.37
C LEU A 68 -18.33 -1.82 0.23
N PRO A 69 -19.40 -2.05 -0.56
CA PRO A 69 -20.79 -1.90 -0.10
C PRO A 69 -21.15 -2.67 1.17
N GLN A 70 -20.48 -3.80 1.41
CA GLN A 70 -20.64 -4.66 2.59
C GLN A 70 -19.97 -4.12 3.86
N ALA A 71 -19.23 -3.01 3.80
CA ALA A 71 -18.56 -2.43 4.96
C ALA A 71 -19.57 -1.97 6.03
N SER A 72 -19.13 -1.92 7.28
CA SER A 72 -19.92 -1.34 8.37
C SER A 72 -19.93 0.19 8.27
N ASN A 73 -20.84 0.84 8.99
CA ASN A 73 -20.86 2.32 9.12
C ASN A 73 -19.83 2.84 10.13
N LEU A 74 -19.04 1.96 10.77
CA LEU A 74 -18.03 2.35 11.75
C LEU A 74 -16.82 2.99 11.08
N GLU A 75 -16.04 3.72 11.87
CA GLU A 75 -14.76 4.26 11.43
C GLU A 75 -13.72 3.14 11.23
N TYR A 76 -12.89 3.28 10.20
CA TYR A 76 -11.83 2.35 9.86
C TYR A 76 -10.47 3.02 10.06
N THR A 77 -9.55 2.32 10.73
CA THR A 77 -8.11 2.64 10.63
C THR A 77 -7.64 2.27 9.22
N ARG A 78 -7.07 3.24 8.50
CA ARG A 78 -6.56 3.07 7.15
C ARG A 78 -5.05 3.16 7.14
N ILE A 79 -4.43 2.20 6.44
CA ILE A 79 -3.03 2.27 6.05
C ILE A 79 -2.99 2.43 4.54
N LYS A 80 -2.40 3.52 4.07
CA LYS A 80 -2.30 3.86 2.65
C LYS A 80 -0.85 3.81 2.19
N ILE A 81 -0.60 3.03 1.15
CA ILE A 81 0.68 2.99 0.44
C ILE A 81 0.46 3.63 -0.94
N SER A 82 1.27 4.61 -1.29
CA SER A 82 1.13 5.33 -2.56
C SER A 82 2.49 5.57 -3.20
N ASP A 83 2.61 5.21 -4.46
CA ASP A 83 3.78 5.49 -5.28
C ASP A 83 3.46 6.48 -6.40
N THR A 84 4.51 7.01 -7.02
CA THR A 84 4.41 7.86 -8.22
C THR A 84 4.93 7.10 -9.45
N GLY A 85 4.79 5.78 -9.45
CA GLY A 85 5.25 4.91 -10.52
C GLY A 85 4.41 5.01 -11.78
N THR A 86 4.66 4.09 -12.69
CA THR A 86 3.97 3.99 -13.98
C THR A 86 2.49 3.61 -13.88
N GLY A 87 2.02 3.24 -12.70
CA GLY A 87 0.66 2.80 -12.46
C GLY A 87 0.36 1.43 -13.06
N MET A 88 -0.93 1.11 -13.18
CA MET A 88 -1.39 -0.18 -13.70
C MET A 88 -2.40 0.06 -14.82
N SER A 89 -2.30 -0.74 -15.89
CA SER A 89 -3.32 -0.77 -16.93
C SER A 89 -4.65 -1.34 -16.38
N GLU A 90 -5.78 -1.04 -17.03
CA GLU A 90 -7.07 -1.62 -16.63
C GLU A 90 -7.08 -3.15 -16.67
N ALA A 91 -6.38 -3.74 -17.64
CA ALA A 91 -6.24 -5.19 -17.76
C ALA A 91 -5.45 -5.78 -16.58
N THR A 92 -4.40 -5.08 -16.13
CA THR A 92 -3.63 -5.42 -14.94
C THR A 92 -4.51 -5.33 -13.69
N ILE A 93 -5.21 -4.21 -13.47
CA ILE A 93 -6.07 -3.97 -12.29
C ILE A 93 -7.09 -5.10 -12.09
N LYS A 94 -7.69 -5.62 -13.16
CA LYS A 94 -8.68 -6.70 -13.09
C LYS A 94 -8.12 -8.03 -12.59
N ARG A 95 -6.79 -8.21 -12.66
CA ARG A 95 -6.10 -9.49 -12.43
C ARG A 95 -5.07 -9.42 -11.30
N ILE A 96 -4.82 -8.26 -10.69
CA ILE A 96 -3.75 -8.11 -9.68
C ILE A 96 -3.93 -8.98 -8.43
N PHE A 97 -5.15 -9.46 -8.18
CA PHE A 97 -5.46 -10.36 -7.08
C PHE A 97 -5.58 -11.83 -7.52
N ASP A 98 -5.44 -12.12 -8.83
CA ASP A 98 -5.44 -13.49 -9.33
C ASP A 98 -4.16 -14.20 -8.84
N PRO A 99 -4.28 -15.42 -8.31
CA PRO A 99 -3.12 -16.21 -7.93
C PRO A 99 -2.12 -16.36 -9.10
N PHE A 100 -0.83 -16.20 -8.80
CA PHE A 100 0.29 -16.33 -9.73
C PHE A 100 0.37 -15.30 -10.88
N PHE A 101 -0.56 -14.35 -11.00
CA PHE A 101 -0.47 -13.31 -12.01
C PHE A 101 0.68 -12.33 -11.69
N THR A 102 1.51 -12.04 -12.69
CA THR A 102 2.62 -11.08 -12.60
C THR A 102 2.86 -10.41 -13.95
N THR A 103 3.26 -9.14 -13.93
CA THR A 103 3.77 -8.39 -15.09
C THR A 103 5.29 -8.22 -15.06
N LYS A 104 5.96 -8.81 -14.07
CA LYS A 104 7.41 -8.72 -13.88
C LYS A 104 8.09 -9.76 -14.76
N GLU A 105 9.14 -9.34 -15.46
CA GLU A 105 10.06 -10.24 -16.15
C GLU A 105 11.01 -10.89 -15.12
N PHE A 106 11.32 -12.19 -15.29
CA PHE A 106 12.18 -12.97 -14.41
C PHE A 106 13.56 -13.17 -15.03
#